data_AF-A0A6I4W5M7-F1
#
_entry.id   AF-A0A6I4W5M7-F1
#
_cell.length_a   1.000
_cell.length_b   1.000
_cell.length_c   1.000
_cell.angle_alpha   90.00
_cell.angle_beta   90.00
_cell.angle_gamma   90.00
#
_symmetry.space_group_name_H-M   'P 1'
#
loop_
_entity.id
_entity.type
_entity.pdbx_description
1 polymer ?
#
loop_
_entity_poly.entity_id
_entity_poly.type
_entity_poly.pdbx_seq_one_letter_code
_entity_poly.pdbx_strand_id
1 'polypeptide(L)'
;MTIQIDPERIAKHGQDVVHIKDGDYENARKELNDNGTVEGGDFSIVGNTASMLYPMGLQFAYETLNSHKDMLEDFAKKVDNTAKTYRASEQSSTIKTV
;
A
#
# COMPACT_ATOMS: atom_id res chain seq x y z
N MET A 1 10.12 -21.55 25.97
CA MET A 1 8.96 -20.77 25.48
C MET A 1 8.96 -20.98 23.98
N THR A 2 8.08 -21.83 23.46
CA THR A 2 8.06 -22.10 22.02
C THR A 2 7.13 -21.13 21.33
N ILE A 3 7.63 -20.45 20.29
CA ILE A 3 6.84 -19.51 19.51
C ILE A 3 6.00 -20.35 18.55
N GLN A 4 4.69 -20.45 18.83
CA GLN A 4 3.74 -21.03 17.88
C GLN A 4 3.47 -20.00 16.79
N ILE A 5 3.96 -20.28 15.58
CA ILE A 5 3.72 -19.47 14.39
C ILE A 5 2.48 -20.02 13.69
N ASP A 6 1.44 -19.18 13.58
CA ASP A 6 0.20 -19.52 12.87
C ASP A 6 0.29 -19.06 11.40
N PRO A 7 0.38 -19.97 10.41
CA PRO A 7 0.44 -19.62 9.00
C PRO A 7 -0.85 -18.95 8.50
N GLU A 8 -2.00 -19.23 9.12
CA GLU A 8 -3.28 -18.57 8.76
C GLU A 8 -3.26 -17.11 9.18
N ARG A 9 -2.67 -16.80 10.34
CA ARG A 9 -2.50 -15.43 10.79
C ARG A 9 -1.52 -14.64 9.92
N ILE A 10 -0.47 -15.27 9.40
CA ILE A 10 0.43 -14.65 8.42
C ILE A 10 -0.32 -14.35 7.12
N ALA A 11 -1.10 -15.31 6.61
CA ALA A 11 -1.90 -15.11 5.39
C ALA A 11 -2.94 -13.99 5.57
N LYS A 12 -3.61 -13.94 6.74
CA LYS A 12 -4.54 -12.86 7.07
C LYS A 12 -3.88 -11.49 7.04
N HIS A 13 -2.65 -11.37 7.52
CA HIS A 13 -1.91 -10.09 7.44
C HIS A 13 -1.71 -9.65 5.98
N GLY A 14 -1.41 -10.57 5.07
CA GLY A 14 -1.34 -10.27 3.63
C GLY A 14 -2.68 -9.76 3.08
N GLN A 15 -3.80 -10.33 3.53
CA GLN A 15 -5.15 -9.86 3.16
C GLN A 15 -5.47 -8.48 3.74
N ASP A 16 -5.08 -8.21 5.00
CA ASP A 16 -5.26 -6.91 5.63
C ASP A 16 -4.53 -5.80 4.84
N VAL A 17 -3.32 -6.09 4.33
CA VAL A 17 -2.57 -5.17 3.45
C VAL A 17 -3.32 -4.91 2.14
N VAL A 18 -3.93 -5.94 1.54
CA VAL A 18 -4.76 -5.78 0.33
C VAL A 18 -5.99 -4.93 0.63
N HIS A 19 -6.65 -5.13 1.78
CA HIS A 19 -7.80 -4.33 2.18
C HIS A 19 -7.46 -2.86 2.39
N ILE A 20 -6.30 -2.55 2.98
CA ILE A 20 -5.82 -1.16 3.11
C ILE A 20 -5.60 -0.56 1.71
N LYS A 21 -4.94 -1.29 0.80
CA LYS A 21 -4.66 -0.86 -0.57
C LYS A 21 -5.95 -0.56 -1.36
N ASP A 22 -6.95 -1.43 -1.25
CA ASP A 22 -8.18 -1.34 -2.05
C ASP A 22 -9.26 -0.45 -1.39
N GLY A 23 -9.09 -0.10 -0.11
CA GLY A 23 -9.98 0.77 0.64
C GLY A 23 -9.48 2.22 0.69
N ASP A 24 -9.11 2.66 1.89
CA ASP A 24 -8.74 4.06 2.18
C ASP A 24 -7.65 4.60 1.27
N TYR A 25 -6.73 3.73 0.85
CA TYR A 25 -5.64 4.12 -0.02
C TYR A 25 -6.09 4.49 -1.45
N GLU A 26 -6.92 3.65 -2.07
CA GLU A 26 -7.48 3.93 -3.39
C GLU A 26 -8.42 5.14 -3.34
N ASN A 27 -9.17 5.29 -2.24
CA ASN A 27 -10.01 6.47 -2.00
C ASN A 27 -9.18 7.75 -1.92
N ALA A 28 -8.07 7.76 -1.17
CA ALA A 28 -7.18 8.91 -1.08
C ALA A 28 -6.54 9.26 -2.42
N ARG A 29 -6.17 8.25 -3.21
CA ARG A 29 -5.63 8.43 -4.56
C ARG A 29 -6.65 9.04 -5.52
N LYS A 30 -7.90 8.57 -5.45
CA LYS A 30 -9.02 9.10 -6.22
C LYS A 30 -9.34 10.53 -5.81
N GLU A 31 -9.41 10.81 -4.51
CA GLU A 31 -9.66 12.15 -3.97
C GLU A 31 -8.62 13.16 -4.43
N LEU A 32 -7.33 12.79 -4.39
CA LEU A 32 -6.26 13.64 -4.88
C LEU A 32 -6.38 13.92 -6.38
N ASN A 33 -6.77 12.92 -7.17
CA ASN A 33 -6.93 13.07 -8.62
C ASN A 33 -8.15 13.93 -8.98
N ASP A 34 -9.28 13.70 -8.31
CA ASP A 34 -10.56 14.29 -8.65
C ASP A 34 -10.72 15.71 -8.05
N ASN A 35 -10.20 15.92 -6.83
CA ASN A 35 -10.41 17.15 -6.04
C ASN A 35 -9.11 17.87 -5.66
N GLY A 36 -7.93 17.29 -5.93
CA GLY A 36 -6.64 17.92 -5.61
C GLY A 36 -6.31 19.09 -6.53
N THR A 37 -6.88 19.17 -7.72
CA THR A 37 -6.68 20.29 -8.64
C THR A 37 -7.49 21.49 -8.17
N VAL A 38 -6.82 22.60 -7.87
CA VAL A 38 -7.48 23.89 -7.63
C VAL A 38 -7.75 24.53 -8.98
N GLU A 39 -8.91 24.25 -9.57
CA GLU A 39 -9.31 24.84 -10.84
C GLU A 39 -9.92 26.24 -10.66
N GLY A 40 -9.30 27.24 -11.29
CA GLY A 40 -9.96 28.49 -11.69
C GLY A 40 -10.16 29.56 -10.61
N GLY A 41 -9.78 30.81 -10.94
CA GLY A 41 -10.19 32.03 -10.22
C GLY A 41 -9.52 32.28 -8.86
N ASP A 42 -9.51 31.31 -7.96
CA ASP A 42 -8.96 31.44 -6.60
C ASP A 42 -7.42 31.41 -6.58
N PHE A 43 -6.81 30.82 -7.61
CA PHE A 43 -5.36 30.85 -7.83
C PHE A 43 -4.88 32.13 -8.55
N SER A 44 -5.79 33.03 -8.94
CA SER A 44 -5.53 34.02 -9.99
C SER A 44 -4.68 35.23 -9.60
N ILE A 45 -4.34 35.50 -8.34
CA ILE A 45 -3.68 36.80 -8.01
C ILE A 45 -2.40 36.68 -7.15
N VAL A 46 -1.96 35.48 -6.74
CA VAL A 46 -0.75 35.34 -5.90
C VAL A 46 0.35 34.47 -6.55
N GLY A 47 0.80 34.89 -7.74
CA GLY A 47 2.22 34.88 -8.14
C GLY A 47 2.85 33.59 -8.70
N ASN A 48 2.88 33.47 -10.03
CA ASN A 48 3.70 32.64 -10.94
C ASN A 48 4.39 31.36 -10.44
N THR A 49 5.17 31.40 -9.36
CA THR A 49 5.86 30.23 -8.82
C THR A 49 4.91 29.27 -8.14
N ALA A 50 3.95 29.75 -7.35
CA ALA A 50 2.97 28.88 -6.70
C ALA A 50 2.08 28.16 -7.74
N SER A 51 1.71 28.85 -8.82
CA SER A 51 0.92 28.28 -9.91
C SER A 51 1.65 27.22 -10.72
N MET A 52 2.99 27.23 -10.70
CA MET A 52 3.81 26.16 -11.30
C MET A 52 4.08 25.02 -10.30
N LEU A 53 4.45 25.36 -9.06
CA LEU A 53 4.83 24.38 -8.04
C LEU A 53 3.63 23.54 -7.58
N TYR A 54 2.43 24.11 -7.52
CA TYR A 54 1.27 23.40 -7.01
C TYR A 54 0.85 22.21 -7.89
N PRO A 55 0.65 22.35 -9.21
CA PRO A 55 0.41 21.21 -10.09
C PRO A 55 1.55 20.17 -10.05
N MET A 56 2.82 20.61 -10.00
CA MET A 56 3.95 19.68 -9.87
C MET A 56 3.92 18.90 -8.55
N GLY A 57 3.59 19.56 -7.44
CA GLY A 57 3.45 18.91 -6.14
C GLY A 57 2.32 17.87 -6.12
N LEU A 58 1.19 18.16 -6.76
CA LEU A 58 0.10 17.19 -6.94
C LEU A 58 0.54 15.99 -7.77
N GLN A 59 1.29 16.21 -8.85
CA GLN A 59 1.82 15.13 -9.67
C GLN A 59 2.78 14.24 -8.88
N PHE A 60 3.72 14.82 -8.12
CA PHE A 60 4.62 14.05 -7.26
C PHE A 60 3.87 13.27 -6.18
N ALA A 61 2.85 13.88 -5.56
CA ALA A 61 2.02 13.20 -4.57
C ALA A 61 1.26 12.02 -5.20
N TYR A 62 0.69 12.20 -6.39
CA TYR A 62 0.00 11.14 -7.13
C TYR A 62 0.94 10.00 -7.54
N GLU A 63 2.12 10.32 -8.07
CA GLU A 63 3.14 9.32 -8.44
C GLU A 63 3.67 8.57 -7.21
N THR A 64 3.88 9.27 -6.10
CA THR A 64 4.24 8.65 -4.82
C THR A 64 3.16 7.67 -4.38
N LEU A 65 1.88 8.05 -4.52
CA LEU A 65 0.77 7.14 -4.21
C LEU A 65 0.72 5.93 -5.16
N ASN A 66 1.12 6.06 -6.42
CA ASN A 66 1.23 4.90 -7.31
C ASN A 66 2.37 3.97 -6.89
N SER A 67 3.55 4.53 -6.58
CA SER A 67 4.70 3.73 -6.15
C SER A 67 4.42 2.95 -4.86
N HIS A 68 3.79 3.59 -3.88
CA HIS A 68 3.37 2.94 -2.64
C HIS A 68 2.30 1.86 -2.87
N LYS A 69 1.40 2.03 -3.86
CA LYS A 69 0.45 0.98 -4.25
C LYS A 69 1.16 -0.28 -4.72
N ASP A 70 2.15 -0.13 -5.59
CA ASP A 70 2.95 -1.24 -6.10
C ASP A 70 3.74 -1.93 -4.97
N MET A 71 4.28 -1.13 -4.04
CA MET A 71 4.96 -1.63 -2.85
C MET A 71 4.03 -2.46 -1.94
N LEU A 72 2.82 -1.96 -1.67
CA LEU A 72 1.81 -2.69 -0.88
C LEU A 72 1.41 -4.00 -1.56
N GLU A 73 1.26 -4.01 -2.89
CA GLU A 73 0.97 -5.23 -3.63
C GLU A 73 2.12 -6.25 -3.55
N ASP A 74 3.36 -5.80 -3.70
CA ASP A 74 4.54 -6.66 -3.56
C ASP A 74 4.68 -7.21 -2.13
N PHE A 75 4.44 -6.40 -1.10
CA PHE A 75 4.43 -6.86 0.29
C PHE A 75 3.33 -7.89 0.54
N ALA A 76 2.10 -7.68 0.07
CA ALA A 76 1.04 -8.66 0.20
C ALA A 76 1.43 -10.00 -0.45
N LYS A 77 2.01 -9.98 -1.66
CA LYS A 77 2.52 -11.18 -2.34
C LYS A 77 3.62 -11.88 -1.54
N LYS A 78 4.58 -11.12 -1.00
CA LYS A 78 5.67 -11.68 -0.20
C LYS A 78 5.16 -12.33 1.09
N VAL A 79 4.24 -11.68 1.80
CA VAL A 79 3.64 -12.22 3.03
C VAL A 79 2.86 -13.53 2.74
N ASP A 80 2.08 -13.57 1.67
CA ASP A 80 1.37 -14.78 1.26
C ASP A 80 2.35 -15.91 0.88
N ASN A 81 3.41 -15.61 0.14
CA ASN A 81 4.47 -16.57 -0.19
C ASN A 81 5.18 -17.10 1.06
N THR A 82 5.43 -16.23 2.06
CA THR A 82 5.97 -16.63 3.36
C THR A 82 5.03 -17.60 4.07
N ALA A 83 3.73 -17.29 4.14
CA ALA A 83 2.74 -18.19 4.75
C ALA A 83 2.70 -19.57 4.07
N LYS A 84 2.72 -19.60 2.73
CA LYS A 84 2.75 -20.83 1.94
C LYS A 84 4.01 -21.64 2.18
N THR A 85 5.18 -20.99 2.13
CA THR A 85 6.48 -21.64 2.34
C THR A 85 6.59 -22.20 3.76
N TYR A 86 6.15 -21.43 4.76
CA TYR A 86 6.18 -21.86 6.14
C TYR A 86 5.28 -23.09 6.35
N ARG A 87 4.03 -23.05 5.86
CA ARG A 87 3.12 -24.20 5.92
C ARG A 87 3.70 -25.45 5.25
N ALA A 88 4.29 -25.30 4.06
CA ALA A 88 4.91 -26.41 3.34
C ALA A 88 6.10 -26.99 4.12
N SER A 89 6.90 -26.14 4.77
CA SER A 89 8.01 -26.56 5.63
C SER A 89 7.52 -27.35 6.85
N GLU A 90 6.47 -26.88 7.53
CA GLU A 90 5.85 -27.60 8.66
C GLU A 90 5.31 -28.98 8.23
N GLN A 91 4.62 -29.04 7.08
CA GLN A 91 4.09 -30.30 6.54
C GLN A 91 5.17 -31.30 6.11
N SER A 92 6.30 -30.80 5.60
CA SER A 92 7.43 -31.63 5.18
C SER A 92 8.38 -31.98 6.33
N SER A 93 8.26 -31.31 7.47
CA SER A 93 9.14 -31.54 8.62
C SER A 93 8.83 -32.90 9.26
N THR A 94 9.85 -33.75 9.35
CA THR A 94 9.80 -34.99 10.14
C THR A 94 10.03 -34.73 11.63
N ILE A 95 10.40 -33.49 12.00
CA ILE A 95 10.63 -33.06 13.37
C ILE A 95 9.31 -32.53 13.93
N LYS A 96 8.67 -33.32 14.80
CA LYS A 96 7.33 -33.04 15.38
C LYS A 96 7.30 -31.94 16.46
N THR A 97 8.35 -31.12 16.59
CA THR A 97 8.42 -30.17 17.71
C THR A 97 8.99 -28.82 17.28
N VAL A 98 8.09 -27.83 17.27
CA VAL A 98 8.25 -26.55 17.96
C VAL A 98 6.88 -26.16 18.51
#